data_AF-A0A7C2UAZ4-F1
#
_entry.id   AF-A0A7C2UAZ4-F1
#
_cell.length_a   1.000
_cell.length_b   1.000
_cell.length_c   1.000
_cell.angle_alpha   90.00
_cell.angle_beta   90.00
_cell.angle_gamma   90.00
#
_symmetry.space_group_name_H-M   'P 1'
#
loop_
_entity.id
_entity.type
_entity.pdbx_description
1 polymer ?
#
loop_
_entity_poly.entity_id
_entity_poly.type
_entity_poly.pdbx_seq_one_letter_code
_entity_poly.pdbx_strand_id
1 'polypeptide(L)'
;MTYRPIEDYGAVGDMRTAALVSSGGSVDWLCLPRFDSPSVFAALLDDARGGRFRLAPVGAFDSRQSYLQDTNVLVTTFSSPEAEVAITDFMTVDAPAPELVRIVRCLRGAARMELEFSPALDYARGRTSLRPLGPRAVLASDGHQGLALSSSVALTVPDGTAGAHFLLREGETAAFLLQWGETAPPPLEMEAVDDKLRRAIDFWRDVSREWTYRG
;
A
#
# COMPACT_ATOMS: atom_id res chain seq x y z
N MET A 1 11.14 -14.12 11.47
CA MET A 1 11.28 -12.86 12.24
C MET A 1 12.57 -12.19 11.80
N THR A 2 12.51 -11.48 10.68
CA THR A 2 13.69 -10.81 10.12
C THR A 2 13.25 -9.41 9.78
N TYR A 3 13.57 -8.47 10.67
CA TYR A 3 13.43 -7.05 10.38
C TYR A 3 14.33 -6.71 9.19
N ARG A 4 13.81 -5.87 8.28
CA ARG A 4 14.62 -5.36 7.18
C ARG A 4 15.43 -4.15 7.65
N PRO A 5 16.65 -3.95 7.13
CA PRO A 5 17.39 -2.71 7.32
C PRO A 5 16.54 -1.49 6.91
N ILE A 6 16.72 -0.35 7.56
CA ILE A 6 15.94 0.86 7.23
C ILE A 6 16.20 1.35 5.79
N GLU A 7 17.38 1.08 5.25
CA GLU A 7 17.77 1.37 3.87
C GLU A 7 16.97 0.59 2.81
N ASP A 8 16.27 -0.49 3.21
CA ASP A 8 15.39 -1.26 2.34
C ASP A 8 13.98 -0.64 2.21
N TYR A 9 13.72 0.52 2.82
CA TYR A 9 12.41 1.16 2.81
C TYR A 9 12.38 2.43 1.95
N GLY A 10 11.41 2.50 1.05
CA GLY A 10 10.97 3.75 0.42
C GLY A 10 9.88 4.43 1.26
N ALA A 11 9.87 5.76 1.26
CA ALA A 11 8.85 6.57 1.92
C ALA A 11 7.89 7.15 0.88
N VAL A 12 6.58 7.01 1.10
CA VAL A 12 5.54 7.67 0.29
C VAL A 12 4.62 8.48 1.20
N GLY A 13 4.31 9.73 0.86
CA GLY A 13 3.56 10.64 1.71
C GLY A 13 2.58 11.52 0.96
N ASP A 14 1.70 12.19 1.71
CA ASP A 14 0.64 13.07 1.20
C ASP A 14 0.72 14.51 1.73
N MET A 15 1.89 14.90 2.24
CA MET A 15 2.14 16.15 2.98
C MET A 15 1.49 16.22 4.38
N ARG A 16 0.73 15.20 4.82
CA ARG A 16 0.14 15.09 6.18
C ARG A 16 0.77 13.95 6.98
N THR A 17 1.10 12.86 6.31
CA THR A 17 1.77 11.68 6.87
C THR A 17 2.68 11.02 5.83
N ALA A 18 3.32 9.90 6.20
CA ALA A 18 4.06 9.05 5.28
C ALA A 18 3.99 7.57 5.70
N ALA A 19 3.97 6.70 4.69
CA ALA A 19 4.13 5.26 4.82
C ALA A 19 5.57 4.85 4.51
N LEU A 20 6.08 3.82 5.20
CA LEU A 20 7.35 3.16 4.85
C LEU A 20 7.06 1.82 4.19
N VAL A 21 7.53 1.69 2.95
CA VAL A 21 7.31 0.54 2.06
C VAL A 21 8.63 -0.20 1.87
N SER A 22 8.71 -1.41 2.40
CA SER A 22 9.88 -2.27 2.21
C SER A 22 10.04 -2.70 0.75
N SER A 23 11.28 -2.98 0.35
CA SER A 23 11.64 -3.62 -0.92
C SER A 23 10.97 -4.99 -1.12
N GLY A 24 10.50 -5.62 -0.03
CA GLY A 24 9.68 -6.84 -0.07
C GLY A 24 8.20 -6.61 -0.36
N GLY A 25 7.77 -5.37 -0.66
CA GLY A 25 6.40 -5.02 -1.00
C GLY A 25 5.47 -4.89 0.21
N SER A 26 6.01 -4.73 1.42
CA SER A 26 5.23 -4.56 2.64
C SER A 26 5.26 -3.12 3.16
N VAL A 27 4.10 -2.57 3.47
CA VAL A 27 3.96 -1.34 4.24
C VAL A 27 3.99 -1.70 5.71
N ASP A 28 5.13 -1.45 6.35
CA ASP A 28 5.41 -1.88 7.72
C ASP A 28 5.28 -0.74 8.74
N TRP A 29 5.18 0.50 8.27
CA TRP A 29 4.95 1.68 9.10
C TRP A 29 3.99 2.64 8.41
N LEU A 30 2.95 3.07 9.14
CA LEU A 30 2.05 4.13 8.72
C LEU A 30 1.26 4.66 9.93
N CYS A 31 1.27 5.97 10.12
CA CYS A 31 0.41 6.68 11.06
C CYS A 31 -0.71 7.41 10.32
N LEU A 32 -1.95 7.30 10.80
CA LEU A 32 -3.10 7.96 10.18
C LEU A 32 -3.96 8.66 11.25
N PRO A 33 -4.55 9.83 10.94
CA PRO A 33 -4.46 10.55 9.65
C PRO A 33 -3.23 11.46 9.50
N ARG A 34 -2.44 11.65 10.56
CA ARG A 34 -1.28 12.55 10.57
C ARG A 34 -0.05 11.82 11.06
N PHE A 35 1.12 12.38 10.80
CA PHE A 35 2.40 11.78 11.20
C PHE A 35 2.54 11.54 12.71
N ASP A 36 1.88 12.36 13.54
CA ASP A 36 1.87 12.26 15.01
C ASP A 36 0.74 11.38 15.58
N SER A 37 -0.09 10.80 14.72
CA SER A 37 -1.23 9.97 15.12
C SER A 37 -0.79 8.55 15.46
N PRO A 38 -1.63 7.77 16.17
CA PRO A 38 -1.37 6.36 16.38
C PRO A 38 -1.14 5.59 15.08
N SER A 39 -0.21 4.63 15.13
CA SER A 39 0.10 3.79 13.97
C SER A 39 -1.06 2.87 13.64
N VAL A 40 -1.30 2.67 12.35
CA VAL A 40 -2.16 1.59 11.82
C VAL A 40 -1.33 0.38 11.36
N PHE A 41 -0.04 0.61 11.07
CA PHE A 41 0.99 -0.41 10.84
C PHE A 41 2.26 -0.03 11.61
N ALA A 42 2.85 -1.02 12.26
CA ALA A 42 4.05 -0.91 13.08
C ALA A 42 4.92 -2.18 13.03
N ALA A 43 4.77 -3.02 11.98
CA ALA A 43 5.63 -4.19 11.77
C ALA A 43 7.12 -3.87 11.73
N LEU A 44 7.49 -2.62 11.43
CA LEU A 44 8.86 -2.13 11.52
C LEU A 44 9.43 -2.20 12.95
N LEU A 45 8.57 -2.01 13.97
CA LEU A 45 8.97 -2.02 15.39
C LEU A 45 8.60 -3.33 16.09
N ASP A 46 7.50 -3.97 15.67
CA ASP A 46 7.04 -5.25 16.20
C ASP A 46 6.44 -6.10 15.05
N ASP A 47 7.25 -6.99 14.49
CA ASP A 47 6.91 -7.87 13.37
C ASP A 47 5.66 -8.74 13.65
N ALA A 48 5.42 -9.08 14.92
CA ALA A 48 4.36 -9.99 15.33
C ALA A 48 3.03 -9.28 15.62
N ARG A 49 3.06 -8.07 16.18
CA ARG A 49 1.86 -7.35 16.64
C ARG A 49 1.56 -6.08 15.87
N GLY A 50 2.57 -5.47 15.26
CA GLY A 50 2.47 -4.15 14.67
C GLY A 50 1.59 -4.08 13.42
N GLY A 51 1.30 -5.23 12.79
CA GLY A 51 0.47 -5.27 11.61
C GLY A 51 1.13 -4.67 10.37
N ARG A 52 0.65 -5.07 9.19
CA ARG A 52 1.21 -4.64 7.90
C ARG A 52 0.19 -4.67 6.78
N PHE A 53 0.59 -4.08 5.65
CA PHE A 53 -0.05 -4.32 4.36
C PHE A 53 1.00 -4.81 3.35
N ARG A 54 1.02 -6.12 3.10
CA ARG A 54 1.96 -6.78 2.20
C ARG A 54 1.31 -7.15 0.88
N LEU A 55 2.06 -6.91 -0.19
CA LEU A 55 1.72 -7.29 -1.55
C LEU A 55 3.01 -7.71 -2.25
N ALA A 56 3.11 -8.98 -2.66
CA ALA A 56 4.33 -9.52 -3.24
C ALA A 56 4.05 -10.72 -4.15
N PRO A 57 4.91 -11.00 -5.14
CA PRO A 57 4.80 -12.23 -5.91
C PRO A 57 5.18 -13.45 -5.05
N VAL A 58 4.54 -14.58 -5.33
CA VAL A 58 4.80 -15.87 -4.69
C VAL A 58 5.99 -16.54 -5.38
N GLY A 59 7.02 -16.87 -4.61
CA GLY A 59 8.24 -17.53 -5.09
C GLY A 59 9.49 -16.71 -4.85
N ALA A 60 10.59 -17.09 -5.48
CA ALA A 60 11.85 -16.37 -5.40
C ALA A 60 11.90 -15.28 -6.48
N PHE A 61 11.94 -14.03 -6.03
CA PHE A 61 12.09 -12.85 -6.88
C PHE A 61 13.16 -11.95 -6.28
N ASP A 62 14.01 -11.39 -7.14
CA ASP A 62 14.85 -10.25 -6.78
C ASP A 62 13.99 -8.99 -6.81
N SER A 63 14.23 -8.06 -5.88
CA SER A 63 13.47 -6.82 -5.77
C SER A 63 14.36 -5.59 -5.93
N ARG A 64 13.90 -4.57 -6.66
CA ARG A 64 14.54 -3.26 -6.75
C ARG A 64 13.50 -2.16 -6.56
N GLN A 65 13.85 -1.14 -5.78
CA GLN A 65 13.04 0.07 -5.61
C GLN A 65 13.64 1.27 -6.33
N SER A 66 12.77 2.10 -6.87
CA SER A 66 13.11 3.41 -7.43
C SER A 66 11.89 4.32 -7.38
N TYR A 67 12.09 5.61 -7.17
CA TYR A 67 11.03 6.58 -7.39
C TYR A 67 10.88 6.86 -8.88
N LEU A 68 9.65 7.06 -9.32
CA LEU A 68 9.41 7.68 -10.62
C LEU A 68 10.04 9.07 -10.60
N GLN A 69 10.75 9.41 -11.68
CA GLN A 69 11.58 10.60 -11.76
C GLN A 69 10.81 11.87 -11.36
N ASP A 70 11.43 12.66 -10.47
CA ASP A 70 10.92 13.94 -9.93
C ASP A 70 9.56 13.78 -9.23
N THR A 71 9.32 12.63 -8.59
CA THR A 71 8.10 12.38 -7.81
C THR A 71 8.34 11.62 -6.50
N ASN A 72 7.37 11.68 -5.58
CA ASN A 72 7.26 10.75 -4.45
C ASN A 72 6.31 9.57 -4.76
N VAL A 73 6.39 9.04 -5.98
CA VAL A 73 5.73 7.80 -6.40
C VAL A 73 6.77 6.70 -6.44
N LEU A 74 6.61 5.69 -5.58
CA LEU A 74 7.58 4.61 -5.42
C LEU A 74 7.21 3.45 -6.34
N VAL A 75 8.19 2.88 -7.03
CA VAL A 75 8.04 1.67 -7.84
C VAL A 75 8.95 0.59 -7.28
N THR A 76 8.35 -0.53 -6.86
CA THR A 76 9.07 -1.76 -6.48
C THR A 76 8.92 -2.79 -7.59
N THR A 77 10.00 -3.11 -8.28
CA THR A 77 10.03 -4.13 -9.33
C THR A 77 10.55 -5.45 -8.78
N PHE A 78 9.81 -6.53 -9.02
CA PHE A 78 10.16 -7.90 -8.72
C PHE A 78 10.48 -8.64 -10.01
N SER A 79 11.63 -9.30 -10.06
CA SER A 79 12.10 -10.02 -11.26
C SER A 79 12.50 -11.46 -10.94
N SER A 80 12.07 -12.38 -11.81
CA SER A 80 12.53 -13.76 -11.88
C SER A 80 12.77 -14.14 -13.35
N PRO A 81 13.38 -15.30 -13.67
CA PRO A 81 13.47 -15.76 -15.05
C PRO A 81 12.10 -15.85 -15.75
N GLU A 82 11.04 -16.23 -15.00
CA GLU A 82 9.71 -16.49 -15.54
C GLU A 82 8.82 -15.25 -15.64
N ALA A 83 9.00 -14.27 -14.76
CA ALA A 83 8.10 -13.12 -14.69
C ALA A 83 8.77 -11.83 -14.21
N GLU A 84 8.13 -10.71 -14.52
CA GLU A 84 8.48 -9.40 -13.97
C GLU A 84 7.20 -8.66 -13.59
N VAL A 85 7.17 -8.11 -12.37
CA VAL A 85 6.02 -7.40 -11.80
C VAL A 85 6.47 -6.12 -11.14
N ALA A 86 5.75 -5.02 -11.36
CA ALA A 86 5.96 -3.77 -10.66
C ALA A 86 4.79 -3.47 -9.72
N ILE A 87 5.12 -2.97 -8.52
CA ILE A 87 4.17 -2.37 -7.59
C ILE A 87 4.46 -0.87 -7.54
N THR A 88 3.47 -0.06 -7.89
CA THR A 88 3.52 1.40 -7.78
C THR A 88 2.75 1.82 -6.53
N ASP A 89 3.45 2.42 -5.57
CA ASP A 89 2.91 2.90 -4.29
C ASP A 89 2.94 4.44 -4.27
N PHE A 90 1.83 5.06 -3.88
CA PHE A 90 1.75 6.51 -3.69
C PHE A 90 0.59 6.88 -2.77
N MET A 91 0.65 8.08 -2.18
CA MET A 91 -0.48 8.65 -1.45
C MET A 91 -1.10 9.81 -2.23
N THR A 92 -2.41 10.00 -2.11
CA THR A 92 -3.11 11.12 -2.76
C THR A 92 -2.99 12.39 -1.93
N VAL A 93 -2.60 13.48 -2.58
CA VAL A 93 -2.30 14.76 -1.91
C VAL A 93 -3.54 15.66 -1.79
N ASP A 94 -4.48 15.53 -2.71
CA ASP A 94 -5.70 16.34 -2.86
C ASP A 94 -6.93 15.75 -2.17
N ALA A 95 -6.82 14.55 -1.58
CA ALA A 95 -7.94 13.89 -0.92
C ALA A 95 -8.28 14.55 0.44
N PRO A 96 -9.57 14.56 0.84
CA PRO A 96 -10.00 15.11 2.13
C PRO A 96 -9.51 14.29 3.33
N ALA A 97 -9.22 13.00 3.12
CA ALA A 97 -8.63 12.10 4.09
C ALA A 97 -7.46 11.34 3.43
N PRO A 98 -6.44 10.92 4.20
CA PRO A 98 -5.30 10.21 3.62
C PRO A 98 -5.71 8.92 2.94
N GLU A 99 -5.16 8.71 1.75
CA GLU A 99 -5.31 7.48 0.98
C GLU A 99 -3.93 6.97 0.57
N LEU A 100 -3.72 5.67 0.69
CA LEU A 100 -2.59 4.96 0.09
C LEU A 100 -3.11 4.11 -1.06
N VAL A 101 -2.55 4.30 -2.25
CA VAL A 101 -2.87 3.55 -3.46
C VAL A 101 -1.69 2.66 -3.83
N ARG A 102 -1.99 1.40 -4.15
CA ARG A 102 -1.01 0.40 -4.59
C ARG A 102 -1.51 -0.24 -5.89
N ILE A 103 -0.70 -0.16 -6.94
CA ILE A 103 -1.03 -0.71 -8.27
C ILE A 103 0.00 -1.78 -8.61
N VAL A 104 -0.46 -3.00 -8.90
CA VAL A 104 0.38 -4.11 -9.35
C VAL A 104 0.20 -4.28 -10.84
N ARG A 105 1.29 -4.31 -11.59
CA ARG A 105 1.28 -4.62 -13.03
C ARG A 105 2.26 -5.72 -13.34
N CYS A 106 1.81 -6.76 -14.05
CA CYS A 106 2.72 -7.75 -14.61
C CYS A 106 3.33 -7.19 -15.92
N LEU A 107 4.63 -6.96 -15.91
CA LEU A 107 5.38 -6.38 -17.03
C LEU A 107 5.77 -7.45 -18.06
N ARG A 108 6.01 -8.68 -17.60
CA ARG A 108 6.40 -9.82 -18.45
C ARG A 108 5.97 -11.13 -17.81
N GLY A 109 5.53 -12.08 -18.63
CA GLY A 109 5.26 -13.45 -18.19
C GLY A 109 3.97 -13.57 -17.38
N ALA A 110 3.99 -14.35 -16.30
CA ALA A 110 2.85 -14.48 -15.40
C ALA A 110 3.31 -14.71 -13.95
N ALA A 111 2.74 -13.94 -13.02
CA ALA A 111 3.10 -13.99 -11.62
C ALA A 111 1.88 -14.23 -10.74
N ARG A 112 2.00 -15.19 -9.82
CA ARG A 112 1.04 -15.34 -8.72
C ARG A 112 1.39 -14.31 -7.65
N MET A 113 0.41 -13.53 -7.24
CA MET A 113 0.52 -12.51 -6.21
C MET A 113 -0.17 -12.96 -4.94
N GLU A 114 0.37 -12.55 -3.80
CA GLU A 114 -0.21 -12.70 -2.48
C GLU A 114 -0.40 -11.31 -1.86
N LEU A 115 -1.59 -11.09 -1.31
CA LEU A 115 -1.92 -9.94 -0.47
C LEU A 115 -2.15 -10.41 0.96
N GLU A 116 -1.58 -9.67 1.90
CA GLU A 116 -1.87 -9.74 3.32
C GLU A 116 -2.19 -8.33 3.83
N PHE A 117 -3.35 -8.15 4.44
CA PHE A 117 -3.76 -6.93 5.11
C PHE A 117 -4.15 -7.26 6.55
N SER A 118 -3.24 -6.95 7.46
CA SER A 118 -3.31 -7.25 8.88
C SER A 118 -3.08 -5.96 9.70
N PRO A 119 -3.99 -4.96 9.63
CA PRO A 119 -3.80 -3.70 10.33
C PRO A 119 -3.85 -3.88 11.85
N ALA A 120 -3.06 -3.09 12.56
CA ALA A 120 -3.06 -3.03 14.02
C ALA A 120 -3.21 -1.57 14.46
N LEU A 121 -4.46 -1.13 14.55
CA LEU A 121 -4.82 0.25 14.92
C LEU A 121 -4.36 0.57 16.35
N ASP A 122 -4.21 1.86 16.59
CA ASP A 122 -3.89 2.43 17.90
C ASP A 122 -2.62 1.84 18.54
N TYR A 123 -1.53 1.77 17.78
CA TYR A 123 -0.25 1.16 18.21
C TYR A 123 -0.36 -0.31 18.64
N ALA A 124 -1.30 -1.06 18.07
CA ALA A 124 -1.60 -2.43 18.48
C ALA A 124 -1.90 -2.58 20.00
N ARG A 125 -2.43 -1.52 20.63
CA ARG A 125 -2.83 -1.53 22.06
C ARG A 125 -4.13 -2.28 22.29
N GLY A 126 -5.03 -2.22 21.31
CA GLY A 126 -6.34 -2.85 21.35
C GLY A 126 -6.53 -3.91 20.27
N ARG A 127 -7.74 -4.47 20.22
CA ARG A 127 -8.15 -5.39 19.16
C ARG A 127 -8.60 -4.61 17.94
N THR A 128 -7.96 -4.86 16.80
CA THR A 128 -8.50 -4.47 15.49
C THR A 128 -9.42 -5.57 14.99
N SER A 129 -10.61 -5.19 14.53
CA SER A 129 -11.57 -6.09 13.89
C SER A 129 -11.62 -5.82 12.39
N LEU A 130 -11.72 -6.89 11.58
CA LEU A 130 -11.95 -6.80 10.14
C LEU A 130 -13.36 -7.26 9.81
N ARG A 131 -14.09 -6.43 9.06
CA ARG A 131 -15.44 -6.73 8.57
C ARG A 131 -15.47 -6.63 7.04
N PRO A 132 -15.79 -7.72 6.31
CA PRO A 132 -16.00 -7.64 4.87
C PRO A 132 -17.13 -6.67 4.51
N LEU A 133 -16.91 -5.86 3.48
CA LEU A 133 -17.88 -4.95 2.88
C LEU A 133 -18.20 -5.43 1.44
N GLY A 134 -18.64 -6.68 1.33
CA GLY A 134 -18.75 -7.37 0.05
C GLY A 134 -17.46 -8.09 -0.35
N PRO A 135 -17.35 -8.56 -1.60
CA PRO A 135 -16.27 -9.46 -2.02
C PRO A 135 -14.92 -8.78 -2.22
N ARG A 136 -14.88 -7.45 -2.32
CA ARG A 136 -13.70 -6.68 -2.76
C ARG A 136 -13.35 -5.51 -1.84
N ALA A 137 -13.95 -5.46 -0.66
CA ALA A 137 -13.66 -4.43 0.32
C ALA A 137 -13.72 -5.00 1.74
N VAL A 138 -12.91 -4.44 2.63
CA VAL A 138 -12.89 -4.78 4.05
C VAL A 138 -12.70 -3.51 4.88
N LEU A 139 -13.40 -3.42 6.01
CA LEU A 139 -13.24 -2.36 7.00
C LEU A 139 -12.47 -2.90 8.20
N ALA A 140 -11.34 -2.27 8.51
CA ALA A 140 -10.65 -2.41 9.78
C ALA A 140 -11.15 -1.35 10.78
N SER A 141 -11.44 -1.76 12.01
CA SER A 141 -11.86 -0.84 13.06
C SER A 141 -11.51 -1.33 14.47
N ASP A 142 -11.17 -0.39 15.34
CA ASP A 142 -11.00 -0.58 16.79
C ASP A 142 -12.24 -0.15 17.59
N GLY A 143 -13.34 0.20 16.92
CA GLY A 143 -14.57 0.72 17.50
C GLY A 143 -14.67 2.25 17.57
N HIS A 144 -13.56 2.97 17.32
CA HIS A 144 -13.51 4.43 17.29
C HIS A 144 -13.09 4.98 15.92
N GLN A 145 -12.19 4.28 15.26
CA GLN A 145 -11.59 4.66 13.99
C GLN A 145 -11.86 3.58 12.93
N GLY A 146 -11.85 3.99 11.67
CA GLY A 146 -12.13 3.14 10.51
C GLY A 146 -11.03 3.28 9.46
N LEU A 147 -10.63 2.15 8.88
CA LEU A 147 -9.66 2.07 7.80
C LEU A 147 -10.19 1.08 6.76
N ALA A 148 -10.63 1.59 5.62
CA ALA A 148 -11.20 0.77 4.57
C ALA A 148 -10.14 0.39 3.53
N LEU A 149 -10.06 -0.89 3.19
CA LEU A 149 -9.31 -1.39 2.03
C LEU A 149 -10.30 -1.79 0.93
N SER A 150 -10.20 -1.13 -0.21
CA SER A 150 -10.87 -1.49 -1.46
C SER A 150 -9.89 -2.17 -2.42
N SER A 151 -10.37 -3.17 -3.17
CA SER A 151 -9.55 -3.99 -4.05
C SER A 151 -10.21 -4.21 -5.41
N SER A 152 -9.41 -4.35 -6.47
CA SER A 152 -9.89 -4.82 -7.77
C SER A 152 -10.06 -6.35 -7.82
N VAL A 153 -9.52 -7.10 -6.85
CA VAL A 153 -9.61 -8.56 -6.73
C VAL A 153 -10.44 -8.96 -5.52
N ALA A 154 -10.92 -10.21 -5.50
CA ALA A 154 -11.69 -10.73 -4.37
C ALA A 154 -10.80 -10.91 -3.13
N LEU A 155 -11.32 -10.53 -1.96
CA LEU A 155 -10.67 -10.65 -0.66
C LEU A 155 -11.34 -11.74 0.16
N THR A 156 -10.54 -12.48 0.92
CA THR A 156 -11.01 -13.34 2.01
C THR A 156 -10.56 -12.74 3.34
N VAL A 157 -11.26 -13.04 4.44
CA VAL A 157 -10.89 -12.55 5.78
C VAL A 157 -10.83 -13.70 6.79
N PRO A 158 -9.85 -14.63 6.66
CA PRO A 158 -9.61 -15.63 7.68
C PRO A 158 -8.99 -14.98 8.94
N ASP A 159 -9.54 -15.30 10.11
CA ASP A 159 -8.90 -15.07 11.42
C ASP A 159 -8.30 -13.67 11.64
N GLY A 160 -9.00 -12.62 11.22
CA GLY A 160 -8.60 -11.23 11.48
C GLY A 160 -7.50 -10.69 10.57
N THR A 161 -7.19 -11.38 9.47
CA THR A 161 -6.35 -10.88 8.37
C THR A 161 -7.14 -10.94 7.08
N ALA A 162 -7.11 -9.87 6.26
CA ALA A 162 -7.65 -9.94 4.91
C ALA A 162 -6.56 -10.39 3.94
N GLY A 163 -6.91 -11.27 3.01
CA GLY A 163 -5.93 -11.83 2.07
C GLY A 163 -6.50 -12.04 0.67
N ALA A 164 -5.61 -12.17 -0.29
CA ALA A 164 -5.95 -12.57 -1.65
C ALA A 164 -4.79 -13.32 -2.31
N HIS A 165 -5.13 -14.28 -3.16
CA HIS A 165 -4.21 -14.93 -4.08
C HIS A 165 -4.76 -14.78 -5.48
N PHE A 166 -3.98 -14.22 -6.39
CA PHE A 166 -4.43 -13.96 -7.76
C PHE A 166 -3.27 -14.10 -8.75
N LEU A 167 -3.61 -14.38 -10.01
CA LEU A 167 -2.65 -14.48 -11.10
C LEU A 167 -2.75 -13.20 -11.93
N LEU A 168 -1.61 -12.58 -12.22
CA LEU A 168 -1.49 -11.57 -13.27
C LEU A 168 -0.66 -12.14 -14.41
N ARG A 169 -1.15 -12.01 -15.62
CA ARG A 169 -0.43 -12.21 -16.88
C ARG A 169 0.11 -10.87 -17.39
N GLU A 170 1.06 -10.95 -18.31
CA GLU A 170 1.63 -9.79 -18.96
C GLU A 170 0.58 -8.76 -19.41
N GLY A 171 0.76 -7.51 -18.99
CA GLY A 171 -0.15 -6.40 -19.25
C GLY A 171 -1.32 -6.27 -18.27
N GLU A 172 -1.66 -7.31 -17.50
CA GLU A 172 -2.74 -7.27 -16.50
C GLU A 172 -2.33 -6.46 -15.27
N THR A 173 -3.33 -5.81 -14.66
CA THR A 173 -3.18 -4.91 -13.52
C THR A 173 -4.17 -5.26 -12.41
N ALA A 174 -3.76 -5.11 -11.16
CA ALA A 174 -4.63 -5.07 -9.99
C ALA A 174 -4.34 -3.82 -9.16
N ALA A 175 -5.36 -3.30 -8.46
CA ALA A 175 -5.22 -2.10 -7.64
C ALA A 175 -5.86 -2.27 -6.26
N PHE A 176 -5.31 -1.53 -5.31
CA PHE A 176 -5.73 -1.52 -3.92
C PHE A 176 -5.70 -0.08 -3.39
N LEU A 177 -6.78 0.33 -2.75
CA LEU A 177 -6.94 1.66 -2.16
C LEU A 177 -7.24 1.50 -0.69
N LEU A 178 -6.34 2.02 0.16
CA LEU A 178 -6.51 2.09 1.59
C LEU A 178 -6.90 3.52 1.98
N GLN A 179 -8.04 3.70 2.66
CA GLN A 179 -8.59 5.02 2.95
C GLN A 179 -8.94 5.17 4.44
N TRP A 180 -8.43 6.24 5.05
CA TRP A 180 -8.72 6.58 6.44
C TRP A 180 -10.12 7.16 6.62
N GLY A 181 -10.82 6.75 7.68
CA GLY A 181 -12.11 7.31 8.08
C GLY A 181 -13.29 6.88 7.22
N GLU A 182 -13.06 6.16 6.13
CA GLU A 182 -14.10 5.59 5.28
C GLU A 182 -14.67 4.31 5.89
N THR A 183 -15.98 4.13 5.78
CA THR A 183 -16.71 2.97 6.32
C THR A 183 -17.61 2.28 5.29
N ALA A 184 -17.83 2.92 4.13
CA ALA A 184 -18.62 2.41 3.02
C ALA A 184 -18.00 2.90 1.69
N PRO A 185 -16.77 2.45 1.34
CA PRO A 185 -16.13 2.90 0.12
C PRO A 185 -16.95 2.44 -1.10
N PRO A 186 -17.02 3.25 -2.17
CA PRO A 186 -17.57 2.80 -3.44
C PRO A 186 -16.70 1.67 -4.03
N PRO A 187 -17.22 0.92 -5.02
CA PRO A 187 -16.40 -0.01 -5.80
C PRO A 187 -15.15 0.67 -6.36
N LEU A 188 -14.03 -0.06 -6.37
CA LEU A 188 -12.77 0.45 -6.90
C LEU A 188 -12.78 0.37 -8.43
N GLU A 189 -12.87 1.53 -9.07
CA GLU A 189 -12.79 1.67 -10.52
C GLU A 189 -11.36 1.98 -10.96
N MET A 190 -10.85 1.25 -11.96
CA MET A 190 -9.47 1.41 -12.45
C MET A 190 -9.21 2.80 -13.03
N GLU A 191 -10.20 3.39 -13.71
CA GLU A 191 -10.10 4.76 -14.23
C GLU A 191 -9.86 5.78 -13.12
N ALA A 192 -10.54 5.63 -11.97
CA ALA A 192 -10.33 6.50 -10.82
C ALA A 192 -8.95 6.32 -10.18
N VAL A 193 -8.40 5.09 -10.22
CA VAL A 193 -7.04 4.79 -9.75
C VAL A 193 -5.99 5.45 -10.65
N ASP A 194 -6.15 5.33 -11.97
CA ASP A 194 -5.24 5.95 -12.95
C ASP A 194 -5.26 7.48 -12.82
N ASP A 195 -6.44 8.06 -12.61
CA ASP A 195 -6.62 9.47 -12.35
C ASP A 195 -5.93 9.96 -11.08
N LYS A 196 -6.01 9.17 -9.99
CA LYS A 196 -5.29 9.46 -8.74
C LYS A 196 -3.77 9.42 -8.96
N LEU A 197 -3.26 8.44 -9.71
CA LEU A 197 -1.83 8.33 -10.02
C LEU A 197 -1.35 9.55 -10.82
N ARG A 198 -2.08 9.91 -11.88
CA ARG A 198 -1.76 11.08 -12.71
C ARG A 198 -1.68 12.36 -11.87
N ARG A 199 -2.67 12.62 -11.00
CA ARG A 199 -2.67 13.78 -10.12
C ARG A 199 -1.51 13.78 -9.12
N ALA A 200 -1.16 12.62 -8.57
CA ALA A 200 0.00 12.50 -7.68
C ALA A 200 1.32 12.82 -8.42
N ILE A 201 1.49 12.31 -9.65
CA ILE A 201 2.65 12.59 -10.49
C ILE A 201 2.76 14.10 -10.80
N ASP A 202 1.65 14.71 -11.24
CA ASP A 202 1.61 16.12 -11.60
C ASP A 202 1.98 16.99 -10.40
N PHE A 203 1.34 16.74 -9.24
CA PHE A 203 1.64 17.46 -8.00
C PHE A 203 3.12 17.38 -7.62
N TRP A 204 3.70 16.18 -7.59
CA TRP A 204 5.08 16.04 -7.14
C TRP A 204 6.09 16.64 -8.12
N ARG A 205 5.82 16.59 -9.42
CA ARG A 205 6.66 17.27 -10.42
C ARG A 205 6.62 18.78 -10.25
N ASP A 206 5.45 19.34 -9.92
CA ASP A 206 5.32 20.77 -9.66
C ASP A 206 6.09 21.15 -8.37
N VAL A 207 5.93 20.39 -7.28
CA VAL A 207 6.71 20.58 -6.05
C VAL A 207 8.22 20.48 -6.31
N SER A 208 8.66 19.48 -7.08
CA SER A 208 10.07 19.27 -7.39
C SER A 208 10.69 20.40 -8.22
N ARG A 209 9.89 21.13 -9.00
CA ARG A 209 10.35 22.31 -9.75
C ARG A 209 10.54 23.53 -8.85
N GLU A 210 9.74 23.64 -7.80
CA GLU A 210 9.79 24.77 -6.86
C GLU A 210 10.89 24.61 -5.80
N TRP A 211 11.24 23.37 -5.46
CA TRP A 211 12.19 23.09 -4.40
C TRP A 211 13.63 23.03 -4.93
N THR A 212 14.41 24.05 -4.57
CA THR A 212 15.85 24.11 -4.86
C THR A 212 16.66 23.71 -3.61
N TYR A 213 16.60 22.44 -3.22
CA TYR A 213 17.50 21.94 -2.18
C TYR A 213 18.90 21.70 -2.75
N ARG A 214 19.91 22.36 -2.19
CA ARG A 214 21.32 22.27 -2.61
C ARG A 214 22.21 21.58 -1.58
N GLY A 215 21.68 20.64 -0.79
CA GLY A 215 22.47 19.97 0.26
C GLY A 215 22.71 20.86 1.48
#